data_AF-A0A2U1KBB9-F1
#
_entry.id   AF-A0A2U1KBB9-F1
#
_cell.length_a   1.000
_cell.length_b   1.000
_cell.length_c   1.000
_cell.angle_alpha   90.00
_cell.angle_beta   90.00
_cell.angle_gamma   90.00
#
_symmetry.space_group_name_H-M   'P 1'
#
loop_
_entity.id
_entity.type
_entity.pdbx_description
1 polymer ?
#
loop_
_entity_poly.entity_id
_entity_poly.type
_entity_poly.pdbx_seq_one_letter_code
_entity_poly.pdbx_strand_id
1 'polypeptide(L)'
;MRKRIGNGRNTQFWSDLWVGDQTLKERFPRVFVLERIKDCSIADRWCDDNWNWNWIRNMNTEGRTGQQFIDLLCVIEGIDWSENEDVWRWELDQQGIFSVACTRIHVDNLLLHSGELLTRWNNLVSIKVNILG
;
A
#
# COMPACT_ATOMS: atom_id res chain seq x y z
N MET A 1 -1.49 2.74 6.55
CA MET A 1 -0.52 1.63 6.57
C MET A 1 0.00 1.52 5.16
N ARG A 2 1.31 1.55 4.97
CA ARG A 2 1.94 1.50 3.66
C ARG A 2 2.90 0.32 3.60
N LYS A 3 2.81 -0.48 2.54
CA LYS A 3 3.73 -1.59 2.30
C LYS A 3 5.07 -1.01 1.86
N ARG A 4 6.14 -1.36 2.56
CA ARG A 4 7.51 -1.14 2.11
C ARG A 4 7.95 -2.40 1.38
N ILE A 5 8.32 -2.25 0.12
CA ILE A 5 8.76 -3.37 -0.71
C ILE A 5 10.19 -3.72 -0.34
N GLY A 6 10.40 -5.01 -0.09
CA GLY A 6 11.71 -5.60 0.07
C GLY A 6 11.99 -6.43 -1.17
N ASN A 7 12.01 -7.75 -1.00
CA ASN A 7 12.30 -8.70 -2.07
C ASN A 7 11.12 -8.90 -3.04
N GLY A 8 9.93 -8.36 -2.75
CA GLY A 8 8.80 -8.32 -3.68
C GLY A 8 8.16 -9.67 -4.00
N ARG A 9 8.58 -10.77 -3.36
CA ARG A 9 8.06 -12.13 -3.64
C ARG A 9 6.61 -12.31 -3.18
N ASN A 10 6.22 -11.60 -2.13
CA ASN A 10 4.88 -11.66 -1.54
C ASN A 10 4.03 -10.44 -1.93
N THR A 11 4.35 -9.81 -3.05
CA THR A 11 3.60 -8.68 -3.58
C THR A 11 3.34 -8.87 -5.06
N GLN A 12 2.08 -8.91 -5.46
CA GLN A 12 1.69 -8.98 -6.86
C GLN A 12 1.92 -7.63 -7.53
N PHE A 13 2.67 -7.62 -8.64
CA PHE A 13 3.03 -6.39 -9.34
C PHE A 13 1.79 -5.62 -9.81
N TRP A 14 0.79 -6.31 -10.38
CA TRP A 14 -0.36 -5.63 -10.97
C TRP A 14 -1.55 -5.44 -10.02
N SER A 15 -1.74 -6.36 -9.08
CA SER A 15 -2.99 -6.48 -8.31
C SER A 15 -2.91 -5.96 -6.88
N ASP A 16 -1.71 -5.84 -6.30
CA ASP A 16 -1.57 -5.31 -4.94
C ASP A 16 -1.39 -3.79 -4.98
N LEU A 17 -1.81 -3.11 -3.91
CA LEU A 17 -1.55 -1.69 -3.71
C LEU A 17 -0.19 -1.50 -3.02
N TRP A 18 0.87 -1.44 -3.82
CA TRP A 18 2.25 -1.29 -3.33
C TRP A 18 2.92 0.02 -3.73
N VAL A 19 2.35 0.76 -4.68
CA VAL A 19 2.82 2.07 -5.12
C VAL A 19 1.61 2.97 -5.42
N GLY A 20 1.68 4.24 -5.00
CA GLY A 20 0.58 5.19 -5.16
C GLY A 20 -0.64 4.87 -4.29
N ASP A 21 -1.81 5.21 -4.82
CA ASP A 21 -3.13 5.16 -4.16
C ASP A 21 -4.11 4.17 -4.80
N GLN A 22 -3.77 3.62 -5.97
CA GLN A 22 -4.55 2.61 -6.70
C GLN A 22 -3.64 1.54 -7.30
N THR A 23 -4.21 0.38 -7.65
CA THR A 23 -3.42 -0.72 -8.21
C THR A 23 -2.90 -0.39 -9.61
N LEU A 24 -1.76 -0.97 -10.01
CA LEU A 24 -1.18 -0.70 -11.33
C LEU A 24 -2.09 -1.17 -12.47
N LYS A 25 -2.88 -2.23 -12.28
CA LYS A 25 -3.86 -2.69 -13.28
C LYS A 25 -5.00 -1.69 -13.50
N GLU A 26 -5.44 -0.98 -12.46
CA GLU A 26 -6.48 0.04 -12.55
C GLU A 26 -5.95 1.32 -13.17
N ARG A 27 -4.72 1.70 -12.82
CA ARG A 27 -4.06 2.90 -13.35
C ARG A 27 -3.62 2.76 -14.81
N PHE A 28 -3.10 1.59 -15.17
CA PHE A 28 -2.48 1.33 -16.48
C PHE A 28 -3.12 0.12 -17.18
N PRO A 29 -4.44 0.12 -17.41
CA PRO A 29 -5.17 -1.04 -17.91
C PRO A 29 -4.70 -1.50 -19.30
N ARG A 30 -4.19 -0.59 -20.14
CA ARG A 30 -3.71 -0.95 -21.49
C ARG A 30 -2.40 -1.72 -21.42
N VAL A 31 -1.53 -1.36 -20.49
CA VAL A 31 -0.27 -2.07 -20.23
C VAL A 31 -0.57 -3.40 -19.54
N PHE A 32 -1.48 -3.38 -18.55
CA PHE A 32 -1.90 -4.61 -17.87
C PHE A 32 -2.44 -5.65 -18.84
N VAL A 33 -3.24 -5.28 -19.85
CA VAL A 33 -3.74 -6.23 -20.86
C VAL A 33 -2.58 -6.93 -21.61
N LEU A 34 -1.43 -6.27 -21.79
CA LEU A 34 -0.26 -6.84 -22.44
C LEU A 34 0.51 -7.84 -21.57
N GLU A 35 0.40 -7.76 -20.24
CA GLU A 35 1.08 -8.69 -19.32
C GLU A 35 0.68 -10.14 -19.62
N ARG A 36 1.65 -11.04 -19.76
CA ARG A 36 1.40 -12.47 -19.99
C ARG A 36 0.99 -13.19 -18.72
N ILE A 37 1.65 -12.89 -17.60
CA ILE A 37 1.42 -13.53 -16.30
C ILE A 37 0.80 -12.50 -15.37
N LYS A 38 -0.53 -12.53 -15.21
CA LYS A 38 -1.30 -11.46 -14.52
C LYS A 38 -1.08 -11.42 -13.00
N ASP A 39 -0.71 -12.56 -12.43
CA ASP A 39 -0.43 -12.84 -11.03
C ASP A 39 1.07 -12.78 -10.71
N CYS A 40 1.89 -12.20 -11.62
CA CYS A 40 3.32 -12.07 -11.39
C CYS A 40 3.61 -11.23 -10.13
N SER A 41 4.58 -11.68 -9.36
CA SER A 41 5.12 -10.94 -8.25
C SER A 41 6.02 -9.80 -8.73
N ILE A 42 6.37 -8.89 -7.84
CA ILE A 42 7.37 -7.87 -8.15
C ILE A 42 8.74 -8.51 -8.40
N ALA A 43 9.08 -9.58 -7.66
CA ALA A 43 10.32 -10.33 -7.86
C ALA A 43 10.44 -10.97 -9.26
N ASP A 44 9.31 -11.31 -9.89
CA ASP A 44 9.29 -11.84 -11.26
C ASP A 44 9.50 -10.76 -12.33
N ARG A 45 9.37 -9.48 -11.96
CA ARG A 45 9.51 -8.32 -12.86
C ARG A 45 10.78 -7.52 -12.58
N TRP A 46 11.31 -7.56 -11.37
CA TRP A 46 12.58 -6.93 -11.01
C TRP A 46 13.66 -8.01 -10.84
N CYS A 47 14.54 -8.13 -11.83
CA CYS A 47 15.64 -9.11 -11.84
C CYS A 47 16.95 -8.41 -12.23
N ASP A 48 18.03 -8.70 -11.52
CA ASP A 48 19.38 -8.17 -11.81
C ASP A 48 19.38 -6.63 -12.03
N ASP A 49 18.77 -5.92 -11.08
CA ASP A 49 18.59 -4.46 -11.09
C ASP A 49 17.89 -3.89 -12.34
N ASN A 50 17.10 -4.71 -13.02
CA ASN A 50 16.39 -4.33 -14.23
C ASN A 50 14.94 -4.84 -14.24
N TRP A 51 14.08 -4.07 -14.92
CA TRP A 51 12.71 -4.48 -15.20
C TRP A 51 12.65 -5.48 -16.36
N ASN A 52 12.24 -6.71 -16.06
CA ASN A 52 12.02 -7.77 -17.04
C ASN A 52 10.52 -7.88 -17.38
N TRP A 53 10.14 -7.43 -18.57
CA TRP A 53 8.74 -7.39 -18.98
C TRP A 53 8.33 -8.58 -19.84
N ASN A 54 7.23 -9.25 -19.46
CA ASN A 54 6.72 -10.42 -20.19
C ASN A 54 5.43 -10.08 -20.94
N TRP A 55 5.55 -9.59 -22.16
CA TRP A 55 4.40 -9.19 -22.96
C TRP A 55 3.83 -10.34 -23.81
N ILE A 56 2.50 -10.36 -23.97
CA ILE A 56 1.79 -11.32 -24.85
C ILE A 56 2.16 -11.08 -26.33
N ARG A 57 2.48 -9.83 -26.68
CA ARG A 57 2.91 -9.38 -28.01
C ARG A 57 3.89 -8.23 -27.87
N ASN A 58 4.59 -7.87 -28.95
CA ASN A 58 5.45 -6.70 -28.97
C ASN A 58 4.67 -5.47 -28.47
N MET A 59 5.24 -4.81 -27.46
CA MET A 59 4.66 -3.58 -26.94
C MET A 59 4.77 -2.50 -28.01
N ASN A 60 3.64 -1.89 -28.35
CA ASN A 60 3.66 -0.67 -29.15
C ASN A 60 4.03 0.50 -28.22
N THR A 61 5.19 1.10 -28.47
CA THR A 61 5.70 2.28 -27.76
C THR A 61 5.01 3.57 -28.21
N GLU A 62 4.19 3.52 -29.27
CA GLU A 62 3.45 4.67 -29.78
C GLU A 62 2.01 4.72 -29.24
N GLY A 63 1.44 5.92 -29.27
CA GLY A 63 0.06 6.18 -28.88
C GLY A 63 -0.22 5.98 -27.38
N ARG A 64 -1.47 5.68 -27.06
CA ARG A 64 -1.96 5.68 -25.66
C ARG A 64 -1.36 4.57 -24.80
N THR A 65 -0.99 3.44 -25.40
CA THR A 65 -0.40 2.32 -24.64
C THR A 65 1.04 2.63 -24.26
N GLY A 66 1.83 3.18 -25.19
CA GLY A 66 3.18 3.66 -24.91
C GLY A 66 3.20 4.75 -23.84
N GLN A 67 2.29 5.72 -23.90
CA GLN A 67 2.18 6.75 -22.87
C GLN A 67 1.91 6.15 -21.48
N GLN A 68 0.94 5.23 -21.36
CA GLN A 68 0.69 4.56 -20.08
C GLN A 68 1.90 3.78 -19.57
N PHE A 69 2.72 3.23 -20.48
CA PHE A 69 3.93 2.53 -20.09
C PHE A 69 5.02 3.48 -19.58
N ILE A 70 5.22 4.63 -20.23
CA ILE A 70 6.13 5.67 -19.75
C ILE A 70 5.69 6.15 -18.37
N ASP A 71 4.40 6.44 -18.20
CA ASP A 71 3.83 6.87 -16.93
C ASP A 71 4.01 5.80 -15.84
N LEU A 72 3.87 4.51 -16.19
CA LEU A 72 4.17 3.39 -15.29
C LEU A 72 5.63 3.40 -14.84
N LEU A 73 6.57 3.57 -15.78
CA LEU A 73 8.00 3.62 -15.49
C LEU A 73 8.33 4.77 -14.52
N CYS A 74 7.76 5.96 -14.73
CA CYS A 74 7.97 7.09 -13.82
C CYS A 74 7.40 6.84 -12.41
N VAL A 75 6.34 6.05 -12.28
CA VAL A 75 5.72 5.74 -10.98
C VAL A 75 6.56 4.72 -10.20
N ILE A 76 7.18 3.77 -10.89
CA ILE A 76 8.01 2.73 -10.27
C ILE A 76 9.48 3.12 -10.18
N GLU A 77 9.86 4.27 -10.74
CA GLU A 77 11.18 4.88 -10.60
C GLU A 77 11.40 5.35 -9.16
N GLY A 78 12.61 5.10 -8.62
CA GLY A 78 12.98 5.52 -7.27
C GLY A 78 12.41 4.66 -6.14
N ILE A 79 11.94 3.45 -6.44
CA ILE A 79 11.58 2.47 -5.41
C ILE A 79 12.86 1.86 -4.84
N ASP A 80 13.07 2.04 -3.53
CA ASP A 80 14.19 1.44 -2.81
C ASP A 80 13.94 -0.07 -2.61
N TRP A 81 14.72 -0.87 -3.32
CA TRP A 81 14.72 -2.33 -3.21
C TRP A 81 15.56 -2.79 -2.03
N SER A 82 15.18 -3.88 -1.38
CA SER A 82 16.05 -4.54 -0.39
C SER A 82 15.86 -6.05 -0.46
N GLU A 83 16.89 -6.82 -0.09
CA GLU A 83 16.78 -8.29 -0.05
C GLU A 83 15.86 -8.81 1.07
N ASN A 84 15.49 -7.95 2.01
CA ASN A 84 14.62 -8.29 3.14
C ASN A 84 13.19 -8.57 2.68
N GLU A 85 12.37 -9.19 3.53
CA GLU A 85 10.95 -9.38 3.23
C GLU A 85 10.18 -8.05 3.16
N ASP A 86 9.03 -8.08 2.47
CA ASP A 86 8.11 -6.96 2.41
C ASP A 86 7.53 -6.66 3.81
N VAL A 87 7.55 -5.39 4.23
CA VAL A 87 7.10 -5.00 5.58
C VAL A 87 5.97 -3.98 5.50
N TRP A 88 4.92 -4.17 6.29
CA TRP A 88 3.90 -3.14 6.49
C TRP A 88 4.37 -2.10 7.50
N ARG A 89 4.49 -0.84 7.08
CA ARG A 89 4.71 0.28 8.00
C ARG A 89 3.40 0.99 8.31
N TRP A 90 3.21 1.30 9.58
CA TRP A 90 2.12 2.13 10.04
C TRP A 90 2.52 3.60 9.99
N GLU A 91 1.85 4.40 9.16
CA GLU A 91 2.23 5.80 8.89
C GLU A 91 1.89 6.76 10.03
N LEU A 92 1.10 6.34 11.02
CA LEU A 92 0.74 7.15 12.18
C LEU A 92 1.81 7.14 13.27
N ASP A 93 2.87 6.35 13.10
CA ASP A 93 3.98 6.25 14.04
C ASP A 93 5.33 6.48 13.34
N GLN A 94 6.23 7.22 13.99
CA GLN A 94 7.54 7.56 13.42
C GLN A 94 8.45 6.33 13.25
N GLN A 95 8.25 5.28 14.05
CA GLN A 95 9.00 4.03 13.93
C GLN A 95 8.33 3.08 12.92
N GLY A 96 7.13 3.42 12.44
CA GLY A 96 6.40 2.63 11.45
C GLY A 96 5.77 1.37 12.02
N ILE A 97 5.72 1.22 13.35
CA ILE A 97 5.23 0.01 14.02
C ILE A 97 3.80 0.25 14.50
N PHE A 98 2.91 -0.69 14.17
CA PHE A 98 1.56 -0.63 14.69
C PHE A 98 1.53 -0.84 16.21
N SER A 99 0.91 0.09 16.95
CA SER A 99 0.69 -0.02 18.39
C SER A 99 -0.73 0.40 18.74
N VAL A 100 -1.40 -0.43 19.55
CA VAL A 100 -2.74 -0.14 20.06
C VAL A 100 -2.75 1.14 20.91
N ALA A 101 -1.69 1.37 21.69
CA ALA A 101 -1.56 2.57 22.52
C ALA A 101 -1.49 3.85 21.67
N CYS A 102 -0.63 3.87 20.64
CA CYS A 102 -0.50 5.01 19.74
C CYS A 102 -1.80 5.24 18.93
N THR A 103 -2.45 4.17 18.47
CA THR A 103 -3.73 4.27 17.74
C THR A 103 -4.80 4.90 18.62
N ARG A 104 -4.87 4.48 19.88
CA ARG A 104 -5.83 5.04 20.85
C ARG A 104 -5.57 6.52 21.12
N ILE A 105 -4.32 6.92 21.35
CA ILE A 105 -3.98 8.34 21.54
C ILE A 105 -4.35 9.17 20.30
N HIS A 106 -4.08 8.65 19.09
CA HIS A 106 -4.43 9.36 17.86
C HIS A 106 -5.95 9.53 17.68
N VAL A 107 -6.72 8.48 17.94
CA VAL A 107 -8.19 8.52 17.92
C VAL A 107 -8.74 9.43 19.00
N ASP A 108 -8.24 9.32 20.23
CA ASP A 108 -8.64 10.17 21.35
C ASP A 108 -8.33 11.64 21.02
N ASN A 109 -7.18 11.97 20.43
CA ASN A 109 -6.89 13.34 19.99
C ASN A 109 -7.86 13.83 18.90
N LEU A 110 -8.26 12.99 17.94
CA LEU A 110 -9.24 13.37 16.92
C LEU A 110 -10.65 13.58 17.50
N LEU A 111 -11.06 12.74 18.46
CA LEU A 111 -12.39 12.77 19.06
C LEU A 111 -12.51 13.85 20.14
N LEU A 112 -11.48 14.05 20.96
CA LEU A 112 -11.48 14.98 22.10
C LEU A 112 -11.36 16.45 21.68
N HIS A 113 -10.96 16.75 20.44
CA HIS A 113 -11.11 18.11 19.89
C HIS A 113 -12.58 18.47 19.60
N SER A 114 -13.52 17.51 19.63
CA SER A 114 -14.95 17.74 19.35
C SER A 114 -15.87 17.73 20.59
N GLY A 115 -15.33 17.56 21.80
CA GLY A 115 -16.10 17.72 23.02
C GLY A 115 -15.37 17.21 24.27
N GLU A 116 -15.45 17.97 25.36
CA GLU A 116 -14.96 17.64 26.70
C GLU A 116 -15.76 16.49 27.36
N LEU A 117 -16.04 15.40 26.65
CA LEU A 117 -16.67 14.23 27.26
C LEU A 117 -15.57 13.27 27.71
N LEU A 118 -14.94 13.62 28.84
CA LEU A 118 -14.19 12.67 29.64
C LEU A 118 -15.06 11.42 29.81
N THR A 119 -14.57 10.27 29.34
CA THR A 119 -15.24 8.99 29.58
C THR A 119 -15.15 8.69 31.08
N ARG A 120 -16.15 9.13 31.85
CA ARG A 120 -16.26 8.89 33.28
C ARG A 120 -16.70 7.44 33.49
N TRP A 121 -15.72 6.61 33.83
CA TRP A 121 -15.98 5.23 34.24
C TRP A 121 -16.80 5.21 35.53
N ASN A 122 -18.06 4.78 35.43
CA ASN A 122 -18.90 4.57 36.60
C ASN A 122 -18.72 3.14 37.11
N ASN A 123 -18.04 2.98 38.25
CA ASN A 123 -17.74 1.67 38.84
C ASN A 123 -18.97 1.00 39.47
N LEU A 124 -20.14 1.66 39.47
CA LEU A 124 -21.38 1.13 40.03
C LEU A 124 -22.24 0.40 38.99
N VAL A 125 -21.82 0.36 37.72
CA VAL A 125 -22.56 -0.30 36.64
C VAL A 125 -21.70 -1.34 35.95
N SER A 126 -22.29 -2.48 35.59
CA SER A 126 -21.60 -3.55 34.87
C SER A 126 -21.01 -3.03 33.54
N ILE A 127 -19.82 -3.52 33.19
CA ILE A 127 -18.99 -3.07 32.05
C ILE A 127 -19.76 -2.92 30.73
N LYS A 128 -20.80 -3.73 30.49
CA LYS A 128 -21.59 -3.72 29.25
C LYS A 128 -22.57 -2.53 29.10
N VAL A 129 -22.80 -1.74 30.15
CA VAL A 129 -23.78 -0.63 30.14
C VAL A 129 -23.11 0.70 30.51
N ASN A 130 -21.77 0.73 30.59
CA ASN A 130 -21.00 1.86 31.12
C ASN A 130 -20.59 2.87 30.03
N ILE A 131 -21.55 3.33 29.24
CA ILE A 131 -21.37 4.49 28.36
C ILE A 131 -22.63 5.33 28.50
N LEU A 132 -22.59 6.35 29.36
CA LEU A 132 -23.56 7.43 29.38
C LEU A 132 -22.79 8.70 29.04
N GLY A 133 -23.23 9.36 27.97
CA GLY A 133 -22.65 10.61 27.45
C GLY A 133 -22.97 11.81 28.32
#